data_AF-A0A972QCG0-F1
#
_entry.id   AF-A0A972QCG0-F1
#
_cell.length_a   1.000
_cell.length_b   1.000
_cell.length_c   1.000
_cell.angle_alpha   90.00
_cell.angle_beta   90.00
_cell.angle_gamma   90.00
#
_symmetry.space_group_name_H-M   'P 1'
#
loop_
_entity.id
_entity.type
_entity.pdbx_description
1 polymer ?
#
loop_
_entity_poly.entity_id
_entity_poly.type
_entity_poly.pdbx_seq_one_letter_code
_entity_poly.pdbx_strand_id
1 'polypeptide(L)'
;PAVLGTREWLSGSFWIKERFGSFIPFYFVKSRAPALIVLMISGIGLSCIGLWPDYLFPLVWVSPLLVIVSLQILYGEFHLFSDTVKGDWVFVVSSVLAGLVCGWFWEMWNYYSLAKWEYSVPFVHEFKIFEMPILGYAGYIPFGLGCVVIGNILENLFFCKK
;
A
#
# COMPACT_ATOMS: atom_id res chain seq x y z
N PRO A 1 -10.38 8.14 -3.76
CA PRO A 1 -11.67 7.57 -4.26
C PRO A 1 -11.46 6.40 -5.24
N ALA A 2 -10.65 6.55 -6.30
CA ALA A 2 -10.48 5.51 -7.33
C ALA A 2 -10.01 4.14 -6.78
N VAL A 3 -8.97 4.13 -5.94
CA VAL A 3 -8.45 2.89 -5.32
C VAL A 3 -9.51 2.22 -4.43
N LEU A 4 -10.27 2.99 -3.64
CA LEU A 4 -11.31 2.46 -2.75
C LEU A 4 -12.43 1.78 -3.56
N GLY A 5 -12.95 2.46 -4.59
CA GLY A 5 -14.01 1.91 -5.45
C GLY A 5 -13.55 0.68 -6.23
N THR A 6 -12.33 0.70 -6.79
CA THR A 6 -11.75 -0.48 -7.47
C THR A 6 -11.56 -1.65 -6.50
N ARG A 7 -11.13 -1.38 -5.25
CA ARG A 7 -11.02 -2.40 -4.21
C ARG A 7 -12.37 -3.00 -3.87
N GLU A 8 -13.42 -2.19 -3.70
CA GLU A 8 -14.78 -2.68 -3.44
C GLU A 8 -15.25 -3.62 -4.55
N TRP A 9 -15.11 -3.20 -5.81
CA TRP A 9 -15.43 -4.04 -6.97
C TRP A 9 -14.64 -5.37 -6.97
N LEU A 10 -13.33 -5.32 -6.74
CA LEU A 10 -12.47 -6.50 -6.68
C LEU A 10 -12.84 -7.41 -5.50
N SER A 11 -13.04 -6.85 -4.31
CA SER A 11 -13.41 -7.62 -3.12
C SER A 11 -14.78 -8.29 -3.25
N GLY A 12 -15.67 -7.77 -4.09
CA GLY A 12 -16.94 -8.40 -4.47
C GLY A 12 -16.81 -9.60 -5.41
N SER A 13 -15.66 -9.74 -6.09
CA SER A 13 -15.45 -10.77 -7.11
C SER A 13 -15.32 -12.18 -6.50
N PHE A 14 -16.05 -13.14 -7.06
CA PHE A 14 -16.10 -14.52 -6.57
C PHE A 14 -14.70 -15.17 -6.49
N TRP A 15 -13.88 -15.02 -7.53
CA TRP A 15 -12.54 -15.59 -7.58
C TRP A 15 -11.61 -15.08 -6.47
N ILE A 16 -11.70 -13.80 -6.08
CA ILE A 16 -10.87 -13.24 -5.00
C ILE A 16 -11.32 -13.82 -3.66
N LYS A 17 -12.63 -13.86 -3.40
CA LYS A 17 -13.18 -14.42 -2.16
C LYS A 17 -12.86 -15.91 -2.01
N GLU A 18 -13.04 -16.70 -3.07
CA GLU A 18 -12.79 -18.14 -3.05
C GLU A 18 -11.30 -18.44 -2.82
N ARG A 19 -10.41 -17.73 -3.52
CA ARG A 19 -8.97 -18.03 -3.47
C ARG A 19 -8.27 -17.46 -2.24
N PHE A 20 -8.73 -16.32 -1.72
CA PHE A 20 -8.05 -15.58 -0.66
C PHE A 20 -8.85 -15.44 0.63
N GLY A 21 -10.11 -15.90 0.70
CA GLY A 21 -10.93 -15.86 1.92
C GLY A 21 -10.59 -16.94 2.94
N SER A 22 -9.93 -18.03 2.51
CA SER A 22 -9.49 -19.14 3.39
C SER A 22 -8.04 -19.52 3.09
N PHE A 23 -7.19 -18.52 2.96
CA PHE A 23 -5.76 -18.71 2.72
C PHE A 23 -5.01 -19.00 4.03
N ILE A 24 -3.68 -19.08 3.98
CA ILE A 24 -2.85 -19.45 5.13
C ILE A 24 -3.00 -18.40 6.25
N PRO A 25 -3.37 -18.79 7.47
CA PRO A 25 -3.43 -17.89 8.61
C PRO A 25 -2.06 -17.30 8.97
N PHE A 26 -1.99 -15.98 9.17
CA PHE A 26 -0.76 -15.26 9.50
C PHE A 26 -0.85 -14.58 10.86
N TYR A 27 -0.21 -15.18 11.86
CA TYR A 27 -0.31 -14.80 13.28
C TYR A 27 0.75 -13.78 13.75
N PHE A 28 1.75 -13.47 12.93
CA PHE A 28 2.91 -12.65 13.31
C PHE A 28 2.56 -11.18 13.65
N VAL A 29 1.35 -10.72 13.33
CA VAL A 29 1.01 -9.29 13.30
C VAL A 29 0.45 -8.73 14.61
N LYS A 30 0.35 -9.53 15.68
CA LYS A 30 -0.18 -9.06 16.98
C LYS A 30 0.87 -8.59 17.99
N SER A 31 2.17 -8.73 17.70
CA SER A 31 3.21 -8.43 18.68
C SER A 31 3.61 -6.95 18.67
N ARG A 32 3.57 -6.29 19.84
CA ARG A 32 3.90 -4.86 19.99
C ARG A 32 5.40 -4.57 19.80
N ALA A 33 6.26 -5.51 20.20
CA ALA A 33 7.71 -5.35 20.09
C ALA A 33 8.20 -5.18 18.63
N PRO A 34 7.84 -6.07 17.67
CA PRO A 34 8.22 -5.88 16.28
C PRO A 34 7.53 -4.65 15.66
N ALA A 35 6.30 -4.32 16.06
CA ALA A 35 5.65 -3.09 15.59
C ALA A 35 6.43 -1.82 15.99
N LEU A 36 6.95 -1.76 17.21
CA LEU A 36 7.79 -0.65 17.66
C LEU A 36 9.11 -0.58 16.87
N ILE A 37 9.76 -1.72 16.62
CA ILE A 37 10.99 -1.78 15.82
C ILE A 37 10.74 -1.29 14.40
N VAL A 38 9.67 -1.77 13.76
CA VAL A 38 9.28 -1.35 12.40
C VAL A 38 8.94 0.14 12.36
N LEU A 39 8.24 0.67 13.37
CA LEU A 39 7.93 2.09 13.48
C LEU A 39 9.21 2.94 13.54
N MET A 40 10.17 2.57 14.39
CA MET A 40 11.42 3.30 14.54
C MET A 40 12.26 3.25 13.26
N ILE A 41 12.42 2.06 12.66
CA ILE A 41 13.17 1.91 11.40
C ILE A 41 12.52 2.72 10.29
N SER A 42 11.19 2.66 10.14
CA SER A 42 10.47 3.39 9.09
C SER A 42 10.55 4.90 9.27
N GLY A 43 10.43 5.39 10.52
CA GLY A 43 10.53 6.81 10.85
C GLY A 43 11.95 7.38 10.66
N ILE A 44 12.97 6.65 11.10
CA ILE A 44 14.38 7.02 10.88
C ILE A 44 14.67 7.00 9.38
N GLY A 45 14.28 5.92 8.69
CA GLY A 45 14.45 5.77 7.25
C GLY A 45 13.85 6.92 6.46
N LEU A 46 12.62 7.34 6.80
CA LEU A 46 11.94 8.48 6.19
C LEU A 46 12.66 9.82 6.46
N SER A 47 13.20 9.99 7.67
CA SER A 47 13.95 11.20 8.05
C SER A 47 15.30 11.29 7.35
N CYS A 48 15.93 10.14 7.06
CA CYS A 48 17.24 10.07 6.42
C CYS A 48 17.21 10.16 4.89
N ILE A 49 16.04 10.20 4.24
CA ILE A 49 15.94 10.22 2.76
C ILE A 49 16.72 11.39 2.15
N GLY A 50 16.72 12.56 2.81
CA GLY A 50 17.48 13.72 2.33
C GLY A 50 19.00 13.55 2.35
N LEU A 51 19.54 12.56 3.07
CA LEU A 51 20.98 12.28 3.13
C LEU A 51 21.46 11.44 1.94
N TRP A 52 20.66 10.46 1.52
CA TRP A 52 20.98 9.55 0.42
C TRP A 52 19.75 9.28 -0.47
N PRO A 53 19.29 10.29 -1.23
CA PRO A 53 18.05 10.17 -2.01
C PRO A 53 18.12 9.05 -3.06
N ASP A 54 19.28 8.82 -3.68
CA ASP A 54 19.43 7.82 -4.74
C ASP A 54 19.19 6.38 -4.26
N TYR A 55 19.39 6.12 -2.96
CA TYR A 55 19.23 4.79 -2.35
C TYR A 55 17.96 4.68 -1.50
N LEU A 56 17.58 5.76 -0.82
CA LEU A 56 16.49 5.76 0.15
C LEU A 56 15.13 6.16 -0.46
N PHE A 57 15.07 6.54 -1.74
CA PHE A 57 13.81 6.86 -2.42
C PHE A 57 12.70 5.79 -2.26
N PRO A 58 12.97 4.46 -2.21
CA PRO A 58 11.89 3.48 -2.05
C PRO A 58 11.16 3.60 -0.71
N LEU A 59 11.83 4.15 0.31
CA LEU A 59 11.25 4.34 1.63
C LEU A 59 10.11 5.37 1.63
N VAL A 60 10.07 6.31 0.67
CA VAL A 60 8.93 7.23 0.52
C VAL A 60 7.63 6.46 0.26
N TRP A 61 7.71 5.34 -0.46
CA TRP A 61 6.55 4.54 -0.83
C TRP A 61 6.12 3.56 0.26
N VAL A 62 7.07 2.98 0.99
CA VAL A 62 6.80 1.90 1.95
C VAL A 62 6.67 2.42 3.39
N SER A 63 7.52 3.35 3.81
CA SER A 63 7.58 3.79 5.21
C SER A 63 6.28 4.41 5.72
N PRO A 64 5.54 5.28 4.98
CA PRO A 64 4.29 5.83 5.49
C PRO A 64 3.26 4.76 5.85
N LEU A 65 3.11 3.73 5.00
CA LEU A 65 2.24 2.59 5.28
C LEU A 65 2.68 1.83 6.53
N LEU A 66 3.99 1.52 6.64
CA LEU A 66 4.54 0.80 7.79
C LEU A 66 4.37 1.59 9.10
N VAL A 67 4.56 2.91 9.07
CA VAL A 67 4.34 3.80 10.22
C VAL A 67 2.88 3.70 10.67
N ILE A 68 1.92 3.85 9.76
CA ILE A 68 0.49 3.82 10.11
C ILE A 68 0.10 2.45 10.65
N VAL A 69 0.48 1.36 9.98
CA VAL A 69 0.16 -0.01 10.43
C VAL A 69 0.80 -0.31 11.78
N SER A 70 2.04 0.12 12.00
CA SER A 70 2.71 -0.07 13.30
C SER A 70 2.01 0.70 14.41
N LEU A 71 1.57 1.93 14.16
CA LEU A 71 0.78 2.70 15.12
C LEU A 71 -0.55 2.00 15.42
N GLN A 72 -1.28 1.53 14.41
CA GLN A 72 -2.53 0.78 14.63
C GLN A 72 -2.31 -0.48 15.50
N ILE A 73 -1.25 -1.26 15.25
CA ILE A 73 -0.88 -2.41 16.09
C ILE A 73 -0.56 -1.96 17.52
N LEU A 74 0.20 -0.87 17.68
CA LEU A 74 0.56 -0.34 18.99
C LEU A 74 -0.63 0.23 19.75
N TYR A 75 -1.66 0.76 19.08
CA TYR A 75 -2.90 1.20 19.72
C TYR A 75 -3.94 0.09 19.89
N GLY A 76 -3.68 -1.12 19.36
CA GLY A 76 -4.62 -2.23 19.40
C GLY A 76 -5.84 -2.02 18.50
N GLU A 77 -5.72 -1.17 17.48
CA GLU A 77 -6.75 -0.88 16.51
C GLU A 77 -6.81 -1.93 15.40
N PHE A 78 -7.91 -1.92 14.65
CA PHE A 78 -7.99 -2.69 13.41
C PHE A 78 -6.94 -2.18 12.41
N HIS A 79 -6.18 -3.10 11.83
CA HIS A 79 -5.11 -2.82 10.89
C HIS A 79 -5.18 -3.76 9.68
N LEU A 80 -4.38 -3.46 8.66
CA LEU A 80 -4.39 -4.15 7.36
C LEU A 80 -4.32 -5.69 7.44
N PHE A 81 -3.59 -6.23 8.41
CA PHE A 81 -3.44 -7.67 8.64
C PHE A 81 -4.33 -8.25 9.75
N SER A 82 -5.36 -7.55 10.21
CA SER A 82 -6.18 -8.04 11.34
C SER A 82 -6.97 -9.31 10.97
N ASP A 83 -7.48 -9.39 9.74
CA ASP A 83 -8.25 -10.55 9.26
C ASP A 83 -7.38 -11.68 8.68
N THR A 84 -6.10 -11.42 8.38
CA THR A 84 -5.18 -12.47 7.90
C THR A 84 -4.91 -13.52 8.97
N VAL A 85 -5.16 -13.21 10.24
CA VAL A 85 -5.12 -14.17 11.36
C VAL A 85 -6.18 -15.27 11.21
N LYS A 86 -7.31 -14.98 10.53
CA LYS A 86 -8.36 -15.94 10.22
C LYS A 86 -8.15 -16.63 8.87
N GLY A 87 -7.06 -16.30 8.16
CA GLY A 87 -6.81 -16.74 6.79
C GLY A 87 -7.54 -15.91 5.72
N ASP A 88 -8.22 -14.83 6.10
CA ASP A 88 -8.86 -13.93 5.14
C ASP A 88 -7.88 -12.85 4.68
N TRP A 89 -7.44 -12.98 3.44
CA TRP A 89 -6.53 -12.06 2.74
C TRP A 89 -7.25 -11.21 1.70
N VAL A 90 -8.58 -11.32 1.57
CA VAL A 90 -9.36 -10.58 0.57
C VAL A 90 -9.10 -9.08 0.70
N PHE A 91 -9.07 -8.56 1.93
CA PHE A 91 -8.81 -7.15 2.18
C PHE A 91 -7.44 -6.70 1.64
N VAL A 92 -6.38 -7.44 1.94
CA VAL A 92 -5.01 -7.12 1.53
C VAL A 92 -4.85 -7.26 0.02
N VAL A 93 -5.26 -8.39 -0.55
CA VAL A 93 -5.07 -8.70 -1.98
C VAL A 93 -5.90 -7.76 -2.85
N SER A 94 -7.16 -7.52 -2.51
CA SER A 94 -7.99 -6.56 -3.26
C SER A 94 -7.40 -5.15 -3.23
N SER A 95 -6.76 -4.74 -2.12
CA SER A 95 -6.12 -3.42 -2.01
C SER A 95 -4.87 -3.31 -2.86
N VAL A 96 -4.02 -4.35 -2.89
CA VAL A 96 -2.85 -4.39 -3.78
C VAL A 96 -3.27 -4.37 -5.24
N LEU A 97 -4.23 -5.21 -5.62
CA LEU A 97 -4.74 -5.27 -6.99
C LEU A 97 -5.40 -3.95 -7.41
N ALA A 98 -6.16 -3.31 -6.52
CA ALA A 98 -6.73 -2.00 -6.78
C ALA A 98 -5.65 -0.94 -7.01
N GLY A 99 -4.58 -0.96 -6.21
CA GLY A 99 -3.42 -0.09 -6.40
C GLY A 99 -2.77 -0.30 -7.77
N LEU A 100 -2.52 -1.55 -8.16
CA LEU A 100 -1.91 -1.89 -9.46
C LEU A 100 -2.80 -1.51 -10.65
N VAL A 101 -4.11 -1.79 -10.58
CA VAL A 101 -5.07 -1.42 -11.62
C VAL A 101 -5.14 0.10 -11.76
N CYS A 102 -5.25 0.83 -10.66
CA CYS A 102 -5.27 2.29 -10.69
C CYS A 102 -3.94 2.85 -11.20
N GLY A 103 -2.81 2.27 -10.79
CA GLY A 103 -1.48 2.67 -11.24
C GLY A 103 -1.29 2.45 -12.74
N TRP A 104 -1.77 1.32 -13.28
CA TRP A 104 -1.77 1.06 -14.71
C TRP A 104 -2.50 2.16 -15.50
N PHE A 105 -3.72 2.50 -15.08
CA PHE A 105 -4.49 3.56 -15.73
C PHE A 105 -3.87 4.94 -15.53
N TRP A 106 -3.29 5.21 -14.35
CA TRP A 106 -2.55 6.45 -14.09
C TRP A 106 -1.40 6.62 -15.08
N GLU A 107 -0.57 5.59 -15.26
CA GLU A 107 0.57 5.65 -16.18
C GLU A 107 0.13 5.72 -17.64
N MET A 108 -0.93 5.00 -18.02
CA MET A 108 -1.53 5.10 -19.34
C MET A 108 -2.00 6.53 -19.64
N TRP A 109 -2.74 7.15 -18.71
CA TRP A 109 -3.21 8.54 -18.88
C TRP A 109 -2.07 9.55 -18.88
N ASN A 110 -1.05 9.34 -18.04
CA ASN A 110 0.15 10.17 -18.05
C ASN A 110 0.83 10.16 -19.42
N TYR A 111 0.97 8.98 -20.04
CA TYR A 111 1.60 8.84 -21.35
C TYR A 111 0.88 9.62 -22.47
N TYR A 112 -0.45 9.64 -22.44
CA TYR A 112 -1.26 10.35 -23.43
C TYR A 112 -1.55 11.82 -23.09
N SER A 113 -1.02 12.34 -21.98
CA SER A 113 -1.23 13.73 -21.57
C SER A 113 -0.31 14.70 -22.34
N LEU A 114 -0.85 15.88 -22.66
CA LEU A 114 -0.06 17.01 -23.19
C LEU A 114 1.02 17.46 -22.18
N ALA A 115 0.66 17.48 -20.89
CA ALA A 115 1.58 17.72 -19.79
C ALA A 115 1.75 16.42 -19.02
N LYS A 116 2.90 15.77 -19.20
CA LYS A 116 3.21 14.47 -18.60
C LYS A 116 4.39 14.57 -17.65
N TRP A 117 4.40 13.71 -16.63
CA TRP A 117 5.56 13.53 -15.76
C TRP A 117 6.47 12.46 -16.36
N GLU A 118 7.74 12.80 -16.51
CA GLU A 118 8.80 11.86 -16.87
C GLU A 118 9.55 11.46 -15.59
N TYR A 119 9.70 10.16 -15.39
CA TYR A 119 10.36 9.65 -14.20
C TYR A 119 11.87 9.62 -14.39
N SER A 120 12.62 10.08 -13.39
CA SER A 120 14.04 9.79 -13.25
C SER A 120 14.21 8.90 -12.03
N VAL A 121 14.33 7.58 -12.26
CA VAL A 121 14.49 6.61 -11.17
C VAL A 121 15.93 6.10 -11.18
N PRO A 122 16.70 6.33 -10.10
CA PRO A 122 18.07 5.85 -10.01
C PRO A 122 18.15 4.33 -10.20
N PHE A 123 19.17 3.86 -10.96
CA PHE A 123 19.55 2.46 -11.13
C PHE A 123 18.56 1.52 -11.86
N VAL A 124 17.27 1.86 -11.94
CA VAL A 124 16.21 0.97 -12.45
C VAL A 124 15.40 1.58 -13.59
N HIS A 125 16.01 2.49 -14.36
CA HIS A 125 15.31 3.23 -15.40
C HIS A 125 15.02 2.43 -16.70
N GLU A 126 15.52 1.20 -16.77
CA GLU A 126 15.37 0.32 -17.94
C GLU A 126 13.97 -0.31 -18.04
N PHE A 127 13.57 -0.67 -19.26
CA PHE A 127 12.29 -1.33 -19.59
C PHE A 127 11.05 -0.56 -19.10
N LYS A 128 10.71 0.51 -19.81
CA LYS A 128 9.52 1.31 -19.52
C LYS A 128 8.24 0.68 -20.06
N ILE A 129 7.19 0.72 -19.24
CA ILE A 129 5.81 0.53 -19.68
C ILE A 129 5.13 1.88 -19.45
N PHE A 130 4.69 2.52 -20.55
CA PHE A 130 4.37 3.95 -20.55
C PHE A 130 5.62 4.79 -20.17
N GLU A 131 5.49 5.78 -19.28
CA GLU A 131 6.64 6.58 -18.81
C GLU A 131 7.38 5.95 -17.63
N MET A 132 6.78 4.96 -16.97
CA MET A 132 7.33 4.36 -15.75
C MET A 132 8.16 3.11 -16.04
N PRO A 133 9.35 2.96 -15.43
CA PRO A 133 10.09 1.71 -15.46
C PRO A 133 9.29 0.57 -14.82
N ILE A 134 9.46 -0.66 -15.29
CA ILE A 134 8.69 -1.81 -14.80
C ILE A 134 8.80 -2.01 -13.28
N LEU A 135 9.98 -1.77 -12.70
CA LEU A 135 10.22 -1.84 -11.26
C LEU A 135 9.52 -0.71 -10.50
N GLY A 136 9.23 0.41 -11.16
CA GLY A 136 8.45 1.51 -10.59
C GLY A 136 7.03 1.10 -10.21
N TYR A 137 6.42 0.16 -10.95
CA TYR A 137 5.07 -0.31 -10.64
C TYR A 137 4.97 -1.03 -9.29
N ALA A 138 6.09 -1.51 -8.73
CA ALA A 138 6.11 -2.07 -7.39
C ALA A 138 5.68 -1.05 -6.33
N GLY A 139 5.85 0.26 -6.58
CA GLY A 139 5.36 1.33 -5.71
C GLY A 139 3.84 1.38 -5.58
N TYR A 140 3.09 0.89 -6.58
CA TYR A 140 1.64 0.81 -6.53
C TYR A 140 1.11 -0.23 -5.52
N ILE A 141 1.95 -1.19 -5.11
CA ILE A 141 1.61 -2.20 -4.09
C ILE A 141 1.40 -1.53 -2.71
N PRO A 142 2.40 -0.87 -2.09
CA PRO A 142 2.20 -0.18 -0.82
C PRO A 142 1.28 1.04 -0.98
N PHE A 143 1.23 1.68 -2.15
CA PHE A 143 0.32 2.79 -2.40
C PHE A 143 -1.15 2.37 -2.32
N GLY A 144 -1.53 1.25 -2.94
CA GLY A 144 -2.89 0.73 -2.88
C GLY A 144 -3.32 0.42 -1.45
N LEU A 145 -2.45 -0.24 -0.70
CA LEU A 145 -2.65 -0.53 0.72
C LEU A 145 -2.77 0.75 1.56
N GLY A 146 -1.89 1.74 1.33
CA GLY A 146 -1.92 3.03 2.01
C GLY A 146 -3.22 3.80 1.78
N CYS A 147 -3.70 3.83 0.53
CA CYS A 147 -4.97 4.48 0.20
C CYS A 147 -6.15 3.89 0.98
N VAL A 148 -6.19 2.57 1.13
CA VAL A 148 -7.28 1.87 1.82
C VAL A 148 -7.17 2.06 3.34
N VAL A 149 -5.97 1.98 3.90
CA VAL A 149 -5.75 2.26 5.33
C VAL A 149 -6.17 3.69 5.68
N ILE A 150 -5.77 4.68 4.88
CA ILE A 150 -6.21 6.07 5.06
C ILE A 150 -7.73 6.20 4.88
N GLY A 151 -8.31 5.54 3.87
CA GLY A 151 -9.76 5.51 3.67
C GLY A 151 -10.51 5.04 4.92
N ASN A 152 -10.10 3.91 5.49
CA ASN A 152 -10.69 3.38 6.73
C ASN A 152 -10.53 4.33 7.92
N ILE A 153 -9.37 4.97 8.07
CA ILE A 153 -9.13 5.95 9.15
C ILE A 153 -10.10 7.13 9.01
N LEU A 154 -10.27 7.65 7.79
CA LEU A 154 -11.20 8.75 7.51
C LEU A 154 -12.65 8.33 7.76
N GLU A 155 -13.06 7.14 7.30
CA GLU A 155 -14.40 6.62 7.57
C GLU A 155 -14.68 6.50 9.07
N ASN A 156 -13.75 5.95 9.84
CA ASN A 156 -13.87 5.86 11.29
C ASN A 156 -13.97 7.24 11.95
N LEU A 157 -13.18 8.22 11.47
CA LEU A 157 -13.18 9.58 12.00
C LEU A 157 -14.50 10.31 11.74
N PHE A 158 -15.10 10.14 10.56
CA PHE A 158 -16.31 10.85 10.15
C PHE A 158 -17.61 10.14 10.55
N PHE A 159 -17.64 8.82 10.57
CA PHE A 159 -18.88 8.05 10.74
C PHE A 159 -18.96 7.24 12.05
N CYS A 160 -17.83 6.95 12.70
CA CYS A 160 -17.79 6.08 13.89
C CYS A 160 -17.54 6.84 15.21
N LYS A 161 -17.20 8.14 15.16
CA LYS A 161 -17.31 9.04 16.32
C LYS A 161 -18.78 9.44 16.55
N LYS A 162 -19.59 8.49 17.04
CA LYS A 162 -20.82 8.73 17.79
C LYS A 162 -20.85 7.81 18.99
#